data_AF-A0AAV5SYR3-F1
#
_entry.id   AF-A0AAV5SYR3-F1
#
_cell.length_a   1.000
_cell.length_b   1.000
_cell.length_c   1.000
_cell.angle_alpha   90.00
_cell.angle_beta   90.00
_cell.angle_gamma   90.00
#
_symmetry.space_group_name_H-M   'P 1'
#
loop_
_entity.id
_entity.type
_entity.pdbx_description
1 polymer ?
#
loop_
_entity_poly.entity_id
_entity_poly.type
_entity_poly.pdbx_seq_one_letter_code
_entity_poly.pdbx_strand_id
1 'polypeptide(L)'
;NGRSLQTPLRTVVVINRDQQFLADVDSLRSYLLLDTNVQNLVVSHERREYGVTLKAEPNFKLLGDQKRVADYLKKEVTEHELDRWNVAGKMTVHGLLLTSEEVAVTYAAIAGEGCEGFESASIANTIVMLDCKLDEELEKEGMIREV
;
A
#
# COMPACT_ATOMS: atom_id res chain seq x y z
N ASN A 1 -2.59 -18.46 7.70
CA ASN A 1 -4.04 -18.56 7.40
C ASN A 1 -4.52 -19.93 6.90
N GLY A 2 -3.74 -21.04 6.96
CA GLY A 2 -4.26 -22.40 6.74
C GLY A 2 -4.90 -22.70 5.36
N ARG A 3 -4.81 -21.80 4.40
CA ARG A 3 -5.47 -21.83 3.08
C ARG A 3 -4.63 -22.65 2.09
N SER A 4 -5.28 -23.49 1.27
CA SER A 4 -4.60 -24.21 0.18
C SER A 4 -4.15 -23.23 -0.90
N LEU A 5 -3.03 -23.51 -1.57
CA LEU A 5 -2.54 -22.70 -2.71
C LEU A 5 -3.53 -22.72 -3.89
N GLN A 6 -4.42 -23.72 -3.93
CA GLN A 6 -5.40 -23.88 -5.00
C GLN A 6 -6.64 -22.99 -4.79
N THR A 7 -6.90 -22.56 -3.55
CA THR A 7 -8.02 -21.67 -3.21
C THR A 7 -7.71 -20.25 -3.70
N PRO A 8 -8.45 -19.72 -4.70
CA PRO A 8 -8.23 -18.36 -5.20
C PRO A 8 -8.52 -17.31 -4.12
N LEU A 9 -7.91 -16.12 -4.26
CA LEU A 9 -8.28 -14.92 -3.51
C LEU A 9 -9.39 -14.17 -4.23
N ARG A 10 -10.21 -13.43 -3.46
CA ARG A 10 -11.38 -12.73 -4.02
C ARG A 10 -10.95 -11.53 -4.86
N THR A 11 -10.20 -10.61 -4.26
CA THR A 11 -9.85 -9.34 -4.88
C THR A 11 -8.42 -8.92 -4.54
N VAL A 12 -7.74 -8.33 -5.52
CA VAL A 12 -6.57 -7.49 -5.31
C VAL A 12 -6.93 -6.03 -5.57
N VAL A 13 -6.57 -5.15 -4.65
CA VAL A 13 -6.76 -3.69 -4.77
C VAL A 13 -5.38 -3.05 -4.95
N VAL A 14 -5.22 -2.27 -6.01
CA VAL A 14 -4.01 -1.48 -6.28
C VAL A 14 -4.36 -0.02 -6.12
N ILE A 15 -3.67 0.65 -5.19
CA ILE A 15 -3.89 2.07 -4.92
C ILE A 15 -2.64 2.86 -5.30
N ASN A 16 -2.83 3.88 -6.15
CA ASN A 16 -1.80 4.81 -6.59
C ASN A 16 -2.42 6.19 -6.87
N ARG A 17 -1.64 7.26 -6.72
CA ARG A 17 -2.04 8.64 -7.05
C ARG A 17 -2.01 8.95 -8.55
N ASP A 18 -1.18 8.24 -9.31
CA ASP A 18 -0.97 8.45 -10.73
C ASP A 18 -2.06 7.73 -11.53
N GLN A 19 -2.93 8.51 -12.17
CA GLN A 19 -4.03 7.99 -12.96
C GLN A 19 -3.55 7.22 -14.20
N GLN A 20 -2.43 7.63 -14.81
CA GLN A 20 -1.88 6.91 -15.95
C GLN A 20 -1.35 5.55 -15.50
N PHE A 21 -0.65 5.49 -14.36
CA PHE A 21 -0.21 4.22 -13.77
C PHE A 21 -1.39 3.28 -13.50
N LEU A 22 -2.49 3.79 -12.93
CA LEU A 22 -3.69 2.97 -12.68
C LEU A 22 -4.33 2.47 -13.99
N ALA A 23 -4.37 3.31 -15.02
CA ALA A 23 -4.86 2.91 -16.34
C ALA A 23 -3.98 1.83 -16.98
N ASP A 24 -2.66 1.93 -16.83
CA ASP A 24 -1.72 0.94 -17.33
C ASP A 24 -1.88 -0.40 -16.60
N VAL A 25 -2.04 -0.37 -15.26
CA VAL A 25 -2.33 -1.58 -14.47
C VAL A 25 -3.66 -2.21 -14.89
N ASP A 26 -4.71 -1.40 -15.09
CA ASP A 26 -6.02 -1.90 -15.53
C ASP A 26 -5.98 -2.47 -16.95
N SER A 27 -5.16 -1.91 -17.84
CA SER A 27 -4.94 -2.47 -19.19
C SER A 27 -4.34 -3.87 -19.15
N LEU A 28 -3.61 -4.22 -18.08
CA LEU A 28 -3.01 -5.53 -17.83
C LEU A 28 -3.94 -6.47 -17.03
N ARG A 29 -5.18 -6.06 -16.71
CA ARG A 29 -6.12 -6.83 -15.89
C ARG A 29 -6.23 -8.30 -16.29
N SER A 30 -6.49 -8.58 -17.57
CA SER A 30 -6.65 -9.95 -18.04
C SER A 30 -5.39 -10.78 -17.84
N TYR A 31 -4.21 -10.20 -18.06
CA TYR A 31 -2.94 -10.89 -17.82
C TYR A 31 -2.74 -11.18 -16.34
N LEU A 32 -2.97 -10.18 -15.47
CA LEU A 32 -2.81 -10.32 -14.03
C LEU A 32 -3.77 -11.37 -13.45
N LEU A 33 -5.05 -11.38 -13.86
CA LEU A 33 -6.02 -12.35 -13.36
C LEU A 33 -5.80 -13.77 -13.89
N LEU A 34 -5.11 -13.94 -15.02
CA LEU A 34 -4.78 -15.26 -15.57
C LEU A 34 -3.52 -15.85 -14.91
N ASP A 35 -2.53 -15.01 -14.62
CA ASP A 35 -1.25 -15.46 -14.04
C ASP A 35 -1.29 -15.55 -12.51
N THR A 36 -2.21 -14.82 -11.87
CA THR A 36 -2.39 -14.83 -10.42
C THR A 36 -3.63 -15.61 -10.00
N ASN A 37 -3.61 -16.18 -8.79
CA ASN A 37 -4.76 -16.91 -8.24
C ASN A 37 -5.76 -15.94 -7.58
N VAL A 38 -6.21 -14.91 -8.31
CA VAL A 38 -7.13 -13.87 -7.83
C VAL A 38 -8.27 -13.68 -8.83
N GLN A 39 -9.51 -13.56 -8.34
CA GLN A 39 -10.69 -13.46 -9.22
C GLN A 39 -10.95 -12.04 -9.76
N ASN A 40 -10.56 -11.01 -9.01
CA ASN A 40 -10.86 -9.62 -9.36
C ASN A 40 -9.69 -8.66 -9.07
N LEU A 41 -9.57 -7.63 -9.91
CA LEU A 41 -8.65 -6.51 -9.76
C LEU A 41 -9.46 -5.22 -9.58
N VAL A 42 -9.11 -4.44 -8.56
CA VAL A 42 -9.62 -3.08 -8.34
C VAL A 42 -8.44 -2.12 -8.40
N VAL A 43 -8.55 -1.09 -9.22
CA VAL A 43 -7.60 0.03 -9.24
C VAL A 43 -8.29 1.25 -8.65
N SER A 44 -7.64 1.96 -7.72
CA SER A 44 -8.24 3.10 -7.06
C SER A 44 -7.21 4.18 -6.72
N HIS A 45 -7.66 5.43 -6.68
CA HIS A 45 -6.91 6.54 -6.10
C HIS A 45 -7.44 6.93 -4.70
N GLU A 46 -8.58 6.35 -4.30
CA GLU A 46 -9.29 6.66 -3.06
C GLU A 46 -8.71 5.87 -1.87
N ARG A 47 -7.52 6.26 -1.44
CA ARG A 47 -6.77 5.59 -0.36
C ARG A 47 -7.56 5.46 0.95
N ARG A 48 -8.41 6.44 1.27
CA ARG A 48 -9.14 6.50 2.54
C ARG A 48 -10.23 5.43 2.66
N GLU A 49 -10.83 5.01 1.56
CA GLU A 49 -11.85 3.94 1.56
C GLU A 49 -11.27 2.61 2.04
N TYR A 50 -9.97 2.39 1.83
CA TYR A 50 -9.27 1.15 2.17
C TYR A 50 -8.40 1.26 3.43
N GLY A 51 -8.55 2.32 4.23
CA GLY A 51 -7.72 2.49 5.43
C GLY A 51 -6.26 2.81 5.15
N VAL A 52 -5.96 3.37 3.98
CA VAL A 52 -4.60 3.67 3.56
C VAL A 52 -4.26 5.12 3.86
N THR A 53 -3.16 5.31 4.57
CA THR A 53 -2.59 6.62 4.90
C THR A 53 -1.19 6.80 4.33
N LEU A 54 -0.65 8.01 4.45
CA LEU A 54 0.74 8.33 4.15
C LEU A 54 1.63 8.06 5.37
N LYS A 55 2.84 7.59 5.10
CA LYS A 55 3.87 7.34 6.09
C LYS A 55 5.20 7.89 5.60
N ALA A 56 5.95 8.56 6.48
CA ALA A 56 7.33 8.92 6.19
C ALA A 56 8.29 7.77 6.53
N GLU A 57 9.22 7.51 5.62
CA GLU A 57 10.29 6.54 5.74
C GLU A 57 11.64 7.26 5.74
N PRO A 58 12.17 7.58 6.93
CA PRO A 58 13.46 8.25 7.06
C PRO A 58 14.62 7.33 6.65
N ASN A 59 15.54 7.85 5.84
CA ASN A 59 16.80 7.21 5.51
C ASN A 59 17.84 7.50 6.59
N PHE A 60 17.95 6.58 7.55
CA PHE A 60 18.89 6.70 8.68
C PHE A 60 20.36 6.84 8.29
N LYS A 61 20.76 6.34 7.11
CA LYS A 61 22.15 6.47 6.65
C LYS A 61 22.49 7.92 6.27
N LEU A 62 21.54 8.64 5.68
CA LEU A 62 21.71 10.02 5.27
C LEU A 62 21.38 11.01 6.39
N LEU A 63 20.37 10.71 7.20
CA LEU A 63 19.97 11.55 8.34
C LEU A 63 21.02 11.58 9.47
N GLY A 64 21.84 10.53 9.62
CA GLY A 64 22.82 10.46 10.71
C GLY A 64 22.18 10.47 12.10
N ASP A 65 22.74 11.24 13.05
CA ASP A 65 22.30 11.29 14.46
C ASP A 65 21.13 12.27 14.72
N GLN A 66 20.33 12.58 13.70
CA GLN A 66 19.19 13.49 13.81
C GLN A 66 17.96 12.81 14.42
N LYS A 67 18.11 12.26 15.64
CA LYS A 67 17.06 11.47 16.32
C LYS A 67 15.73 12.20 16.44
N ARG A 68 15.76 13.49 16.79
CA ARG A 68 14.53 14.31 16.92
C ARG A 68 13.76 14.40 15.61
N VAL A 69 14.47 14.57 14.48
CA VAL A 69 13.85 14.60 13.15
C VAL A 69 13.26 13.23 12.80
N ALA A 70 14.00 12.15 13.04
CA ALA A 70 13.52 10.81 12.76
C ALA A 70 12.32 10.39 13.64
N ASP A 71 12.30 10.79 14.91
CA ASP A 71 11.19 10.55 15.82
C ASP A 71 9.94 11.32 15.38
N TYR A 72 10.10 12.59 15.01
CA TYR A 72 9.02 13.41 14.47
C TYR A 72 8.41 12.77 13.20
N LEU A 73 9.26 12.39 12.23
CA LEU A 73 8.81 11.74 10.99
C LEU A 73 8.08 10.41 11.24
N LYS A 74 8.38 9.70 12.32
CA LYS A 74 7.75 8.41 12.63
C LYS A 74 6.46 8.52 13.42
N LYS A 75 6.31 9.55 14.25
CA LYS A 75 5.28 9.60 15.30
C LYS A 75 4.39 10.83 15.27
N GLU A 76 4.89 11.94 14.76
CA GLU A 76 4.24 13.25 14.91
C GLU A 76 3.85 13.89 13.57
N VAL A 77 4.51 13.48 12.47
CA VAL A 77 4.21 14.02 11.14
C VAL A 77 2.76 13.74 10.74
N THR A 78 2.09 14.76 10.23
CA THR A 78 0.68 14.69 9.86
C THR A 78 0.49 14.30 8.38
N GLU A 79 -0.66 13.72 8.03
CA GLU A 79 -0.99 13.41 6.64
C GLU A 79 -0.91 14.67 5.75
N HIS A 80 -1.36 15.82 6.26
CA HIS A 80 -1.29 17.10 5.58
C HIS A 80 0.15 17.56 5.30
N GLU A 81 1.10 17.28 6.19
CA GLU A 81 2.52 17.54 5.94
C GLU A 81 3.09 16.66 4.83
N LEU A 82 2.69 15.40 4.80
CA LEU A 82 3.11 14.44 3.78
C LEU A 82 2.46 14.72 2.41
N ASP A 83 1.22 15.20 2.38
CA ASP A 83 0.58 15.68 1.14
C ASP A 83 1.30 16.92 0.60
N ARG A 84 1.67 17.87 1.46
CA ARG A 84 2.49 19.03 1.02
C ARG A 84 3.87 18.61 0.54
N TRP A 85 4.50 17.63 1.19
CA TRP A 85 5.75 17.05 0.73
C TRP A 85 5.63 16.48 -0.67
N ASN A 86 4.55 15.75 -0.95
CA ASN A 86 4.30 15.16 -2.26
C ASN A 86 4.20 16.21 -3.39
N VAL A 87 3.81 17.44 -3.07
CA VAL A 87 3.75 18.56 -4.03
C VAL A 87 5.07 19.35 -4.07
N ALA A 88 5.66 19.65 -2.90
CA ALA A 88 6.82 20.54 -2.79
C ALA A 88 8.18 19.84 -2.96
N GLY A 89 8.25 18.53 -2.70
CA GLY A 89 9.47 17.73 -2.72
C GLY A 89 10.44 18.00 -1.56
N LYS A 90 10.06 18.82 -0.58
CA LYS A 90 10.89 19.19 0.57
C LYS A 90 10.05 19.65 1.77
N MET A 91 10.60 19.50 2.98
CA MET A 91 10.04 20.04 4.22
C MET A 91 11.16 20.41 5.19
N THR A 92 10.88 21.28 6.15
CA THR A 92 11.82 21.61 7.23
C THR A 92 11.30 21.06 8.55
N VAL A 93 12.09 20.19 9.19
CA VAL A 93 11.77 19.60 10.50
C VAL A 93 12.90 19.93 11.46
N HIS A 94 12.58 20.55 12.60
CA HIS A 94 13.57 20.98 13.60
C HIS A 94 14.77 21.78 13.03
N GLY A 95 14.53 22.61 12.01
CA GLY A 95 15.56 23.42 11.36
C GLY A 95 16.41 22.68 10.32
N LEU A 96 16.19 21.38 10.11
CA LEU A 96 16.81 20.60 9.05
C LEU A 96 15.92 20.60 7.80
N LEU A 97 16.48 21.01 6.66
CA LEU A 97 15.83 20.86 5.36
C LEU A 97 15.96 19.41 4.90
N LEU A 98 14.82 18.78 4.65
CA LEU A 98 14.72 17.41 4.17
C LEU A 98 14.30 17.41 2.71
N THR A 99 14.87 16.49 1.93
CA THR A 99 14.55 16.24 0.53
C THR A 99 14.23 14.77 0.30
N SER A 100 13.90 14.40 -0.93
CA SER A 100 13.63 13.01 -1.32
C SER A 100 14.79 12.04 -1.06
N GLU A 101 16.00 12.54 -0.81
CA GLU A 101 17.14 11.70 -0.43
C GLU A 101 17.02 11.21 1.03
N GLU A 102 16.67 12.11 1.95
CA GLU A 102 16.58 11.79 3.38
C GLU A 102 15.26 11.14 3.77
N VAL A 103 14.17 11.42 3.05
CA VAL A 103 12.83 10.94 3.40
C VAL A 103 12.09 10.45 2.17
N ALA A 104 11.67 9.20 2.22
CA ALA A 104 10.65 8.69 1.30
C ALA A 104 9.26 8.82 1.94
N VAL A 105 8.24 9.02 1.13
CA VAL A 105 6.85 8.96 1.57
C VAL A 105 6.20 7.77 0.89
N THR A 106 5.62 6.88 1.69
CA THR A 106 4.99 5.64 1.25
C THR A 106 3.56 5.54 1.75
N TYR A 107 2.79 4.63 1.18
CA TYR A 107 1.49 4.26 1.71
C TYR A 107 1.61 3.24 2.85
N ALA A 108 0.71 3.30 3.82
CA ALA A 108 0.59 2.30 4.87
C ALA A 108 -0.88 2.03 5.17
N ALA A 109 -1.23 0.75 5.35
CA ALA A 109 -2.55 0.37 5.85
C ALA A 109 -2.62 0.59 7.37
N ILE A 110 -3.73 1.16 7.84
CA ILE A 110 -4.02 1.35 9.26
C ILE A 110 -4.89 0.20 9.74
N ALA A 111 -4.35 -0.63 10.63
CA ALA A 111 -5.09 -1.74 11.24
C ALA A 111 -6.37 -1.25 11.92
N GLY A 112 -7.50 -1.87 11.57
CA GLY A 112 -8.82 -1.53 12.12
C GLY A 112 -9.60 -0.45 11.37
N GLU A 113 -9.04 0.13 10.30
CA GLU A 113 -9.72 1.15 9.47
C GLU A 113 -10.07 0.61 8.08
N GLY A 114 -10.90 -0.42 7.97
CA GLY A 114 -11.35 -0.92 6.65
C GLY A 114 -10.36 -1.83 5.91
N CYS A 115 -9.14 -2.01 6.44
CA CYS A 115 -8.18 -2.99 5.92
C CYS A 115 -8.30 -4.39 6.57
N GLU A 116 -9.37 -4.66 7.31
CA GLU A 116 -9.56 -5.95 7.98
C GLU A 116 -9.69 -7.09 6.97
N GLY A 117 -8.87 -8.13 7.16
CA GLY A 117 -8.80 -9.26 6.24
C GLY A 117 -7.95 -9.01 5.00
N PHE A 118 -7.39 -7.80 4.83
CA PHE A 118 -6.42 -7.53 3.78
C PHE A 118 -4.98 -7.74 4.27
N GLU A 119 -4.17 -8.39 3.43
CA GLU A 119 -2.71 -8.32 3.54
C GLU A 119 -2.20 -7.28 2.55
N SER A 120 -1.31 -6.38 2.99
CA SER A 120 -0.86 -5.26 2.16
C SER A 120 0.66 -5.18 2.05
N ALA A 121 1.10 -4.71 0.88
CA ALA A 121 2.49 -4.41 0.59
C ALA A 121 2.58 -3.06 -0.10
N SER A 122 3.45 -2.19 0.38
CA SER A 122 3.65 -0.85 -0.16
C SER A 122 5.02 -0.69 -0.77
N ILE A 123 5.08 0.02 -1.90
CA ILE A 123 6.32 0.43 -2.54
C ILE A 123 6.15 1.83 -3.11
N ALA A 124 6.98 2.78 -2.65
CA ALA A 124 6.90 4.18 -3.04
C ALA A 124 5.45 4.71 -2.97
N ASN A 125 4.88 5.11 -4.10
CA ASN A 125 3.52 5.69 -4.19
C ASN A 125 2.45 4.66 -4.55
N THR A 126 2.71 3.37 -4.32
CA THR A 126 1.78 2.28 -4.60
C THR A 126 1.60 1.43 -3.35
N ILE A 127 0.36 1.02 -3.07
CA ILE A 127 0.07 -0.07 -2.16
C ILE A 127 -0.81 -1.10 -2.86
N VAL A 128 -0.47 -2.36 -2.65
CA VAL A 128 -1.23 -3.51 -3.14
C VAL A 128 -1.84 -4.18 -1.93
N MET A 129 -3.14 -4.45 -1.97
CA MET A 129 -3.90 -5.08 -0.90
C MET A 129 -4.59 -6.34 -1.42
N LEU A 130 -4.34 -7.47 -0.79
CA LEU A 130 -4.92 -8.76 -1.12
C LEU A 130 -6.02 -9.11 -0.12
N ASP A 131 -7.24 -9.36 -0.61
CA ASP A 131 -8.35 -9.83 0.22
C ASP A 131 -8.12 -11.29 0.61
N CYS A 132 -7.71 -11.49 1.86
CA CYS A 132 -7.39 -12.79 2.44
C CYS A 132 -8.55 -13.35 3.27
N LYS A 133 -9.74 -12.74 3.26
CA LYS A 133 -10.91 -13.28 3.97
C LYS A 133 -11.22 -14.69 3.48
N LEU A 134 -11.55 -15.55 4.44
CA LEU A 134 -12.03 -16.90 4.14
C LEU A 134 -13.43 -16.79 3.58
N ASP A 135 -13.65 -17.52 2.51
CA ASP A 135 -14.87 -17.48 1.75
C ASP A 135 -15.24 -18.91 1.37
N GLU A 136 -16.39 -19.37 1.86
CA GLU A 136 -16.83 -20.75 1.67
C GLU A 136 -16.98 -21.12 0.19
N GLU A 137 -17.27 -20.15 -0.68
CA GLU A 137 -17.35 -20.37 -2.13
C GLU A 137 -15.96 -20.63 -2.72
N LEU A 138 -14.96 -19.83 -2.34
CA LEU A 138 -13.58 -19.98 -2.80
C LEU A 138 -12.96 -21.27 -2.27
N GLU A 139 -13.30 -21.67 -1.04
CA GLU A 139 -12.84 -22.94 -0.46
C GLU A 139 -13.39 -24.14 -1.23
N LYS A 140 -14.68 -24.13 -1.59
CA LYS A 140 -15.28 -25.17 -2.43
C LYS A 140 -14.63 -25.22 -3.80
N GLU A 141 -14.37 -24.07 -4.42
CA GLU A 141 -13.65 -23.99 -5.69
C GLU A 141 -12.24 -24.60 -5.57
N GLY A 142 -11.52 -24.28 -4.51
CA GLY A 142 -10.20 -24.85 -4.22
C GLY A 142 -10.26 -26.38 -4.08
N MET A 143 -11.23 -26.92 -3.36
CA MET A 143 -11.41 -28.37 -3.21
C MET A 143 -11.70 -29.07 -4.55
N ILE A 144 -12.43 -28.43 -5.46
CA ILE A 144 -12.71 -28.99 -6.80
C ILE A 144 -11.44 -29.01 -7.66
N ARG A 145 -10.48 -28.12 -7.44
CA ARG A 145 -9.20 -28.13 -8.16
C ARG A 145 -8.23 -29.21 -7.66
N GLU A 146 -8.45 -29.72 -6.44
CA GLU A 146 -7.58 -30.72 -5.79
C GLU A 146 -7.87 -32.17 -6.25
N VAL A 147 -9.01 -32.43 -6.89
CA VAL A 147 -9.46 -33.77 -7.31
C VAL A 147 -9.01 -34.19 -8.71
#